data_AF-A0A2R8BQ50-F1
#
_entry.id   AF-A0A2R8BQ50-F1
#
_cell.length_a   1.000
_cell.length_b   1.000
_cell.length_c   1.000
_cell.angle_alpha   90.00
_cell.angle_beta   90.00
_cell.angle_gamma   90.00
#
_symmetry.space_group_name_H-M   'P 1'
#
loop_
_entity.id
_entity.type
_entity.pdbx_description
1 polymer ?
#
loop_
_entity_poly.entity_id
_entity_poly.type
_entity_poly.pdbx_seq_one_letter_code
_entity_poly.pdbx_strand_id
1 'polypeptide(L)'
;MRLASLIPLSAILGIAACSGLGTGAVVQGTGSEELLKLRAGPGLGYNVILGLPDGTRLVRRDCITEVGQLWCRVSLAESPGIVGYVSEDYLGDL
;
A
#
# COMPACT_ATOMS: atom_id res chain seq x y z
N MET A 1 -45.15 -18.22 -38.71
CA MET A 1 -43.73 -17.79 -38.83
C MET A 1 -43.74 -16.27 -38.67
N ARG A 2 -43.27 -15.64 -37.59
CA ARG A 2 -42.03 -15.85 -36.83
C ARG A 2 -42.21 -15.55 -35.33
N LEU A 3 -41.74 -16.53 -34.57
CA LEU A 3 -41.13 -16.54 -33.24
C LEU A 3 -41.31 -15.31 -32.31
N ALA A 4 -41.89 -15.60 -31.15
CA ALA A 4 -41.59 -14.93 -29.89
C ALA A 4 -40.07 -14.90 -29.67
N SER A 5 -39.50 -13.72 -29.43
CA SER A 5 -38.11 -13.57 -29.02
C SER A 5 -38.08 -13.10 -27.56
N LEU A 6 -37.92 -14.07 -26.67
CA LEU A 6 -37.62 -13.92 -25.24
C LEU A 6 -36.16 -14.32 -25.05
N ILE A 7 -35.21 -13.38 -24.93
CA ILE A 7 -33.83 -13.65 -24.49
C ILE A 7 -33.22 -12.34 -23.93
N PRO A 8 -32.37 -12.35 -22.89
CA PRO A 8 -32.61 -12.77 -21.53
C PRO A 8 -32.25 -11.65 -20.52
N LEU A 9 -32.68 -11.81 -19.27
CA LEU A 9 -32.21 -11.05 -18.11
C LEU A 9 -30.72 -11.35 -17.86
N SER A 10 -29.81 -10.57 -18.45
CA SER A 10 -28.39 -10.62 -18.12
C SER A 10 -28.17 -10.01 -16.73
N ALA A 11 -28.29 -10.85 -15.70
CA ALA A 11 -27.77 -10.56 -14.37
C ALA A 11 -26.23 -10.56 -14.45
N ILE A 12 -25.65 -9.37 -14.62
CA ILE A 12 -24.20 -9.19 -14.45
C ILE A 12 -23.91 -9.32 -12.95
N LEU A 13 -23.40 -10.50 -12.57
CA LEU A 13 -22.85 -10.79 -11.26
C LEU A 13 -21.59 -9.94 -11.09
N GLY A 14 -21.71 -8.81 -10.37
CA GLY A 14 -20.59 -7.95 -10.03
C GLY A 14 -19.62 -8.69 -9.11
N ILE A 15 -18.47 -9.10 -9.66
CA ILE A 15 -17.37 -9.68 -8.87
C ILE A 15 -16.81 -8.54 -8.03
N ALA A 16 -17.02 -8.59 -6.72
CA ALA A 16 -16.36 -7.67 -5.79
C ALA A 16 -14.85 -7.94 -5.84
N ALA A 17 -14.10 -7.08 -6.53
CA ALA A 17 -12.66 -7.10 -6.47
C ALA A 17 -12.21 -6.56 -5.11
N CYS A 18 -11.75 -7.45 -4.22
CA CYS A 18 -11.08 -7.06 -2.98
C CYS A 18 -9.67 -6.53 -3.31
N SER A 19 -9.60 -5.38 -3.94
CA SER A 19 -8.34 -4.68 -4.23
C SER A 19 -7.94 -3.86 -3.01
N GLY A 20 -7.29 -4.47 -2.01
CA GLY A 20 -6.70 -3.68 -0.93
C GLY A 20 -6.47 -4.35 0.43
N LEU A 21 -6.35 -5.68 0.50
CA LEU A 21 -5.83 -6.30 1.72
C LEU A 21 -4.33 -6.03 1.78
N GLY A 22 -3.97 -4.94 2.44
CA GLY A 22 -2.56 -4.69 2.76
C GLY A 22 -2.05 -5.72 3.76
N THR A 23 -0.77 -6.05 3.67
CA THR A 23 -0.09 -6.97 4.60
C THR A 23 0.46 -6.20 5.78
N GLY A 24 0.42 -6.78 6.98
CA GLY A 24 1.09 -6.20 8.13
C GLY A 24 2.60 -6.09 7.88
N ALA A 25 3.19 -4.95 8.23
CA ALA A 25 4.63 -4.75 8.20
C ALA A 25 5.08 -3.94 9.42
N VAL A 26 6.38 -4.01 9.72
CA VAL A 26 6.99 -3.27 10.80
C VAL A 26 8.27 -2.59 10.32
N VAL A 27 8.53 -1.37 10.77
CA VAL A 27 9.78 -0.66 10.49
C VAL A 27 10.92 -1.34 11.22
N GLN A 28 12.00 -1.65 10.51
CA GLN A 28 13.19 -2.32 11.05
C GLN A 28 14.45 -1.79 10.38
N GLY A 29 15.58 -1.83 11.10
CA GLY A 29 16.89 -1.58 10.52
C GLY A 29 17.21 -0.11 10.29
N THR A 30 16.48 0.83 10.91
CA THR A 30 16.86 2.25 10.87
C THR A 30 18.08 2.52 11.74
N GLY A 31 18.23 1.82 12.87
CA GLY A 31 19.23 2.13 13.88
C GLY A 31 18.66 2.98 15.03
N SER A 32 19.36 3.04 16.15
CA SER A 32 18.83 3.46 17.46
C SER A 32 18.40 4.94 17.55
N GLU A 33 18.87 5.80 16.66
CA GLU A 33 18.56 7.24 16.65
C GLU A 33 18.05 7.73 15.29
N GLU A 34 17.84 6.82 14.35
CA GLU A 34 17.36 7.16 13.01
C GLU A 34 15.87 6.85 12.86
N LEU A 35 15.25 7.55 11.90
CA LEU A 35 13.83 7.38 11.59
C LEU A 35 13.67 7.18 10.09
N LEU A 36 12.97 6.11 9.70
CA LEU A 36 12.54 5.88 8.33
C LEU A 36 11.61 7.02 7.89
N LYS A 37 11.88 7.61 6.73
CA LYS A 37 11.07 8.74 6.24
C LYS A 37 9.85 8.23 5.49
N LEU A 38 8.66 8.60 5.97
CA LEU A 38 7.42 8.47 5.21
C LEU A 38 7.34 9.63 4.22
N ARG A 39 7.31 9.33 2.92
CA ARG A 39 7.33 10.33 1.84
C ARG A 39 6.00 10.40 1.10
N ALA A 40 5.72 11.55 0.49
CA ALA A 40 4.49 11.75 -0.29
C ALA A 40 4.43 10.92 -1.60
N GLY A 41 5.57 10.40 -2.07
CA GLY A 41 5.65 9.59 -3.28
C GLY A 41 6.89 8.67 -3.28
N PRO A 42 6.98 7.75 -4.26
CA PRO A 42 8.05 6.75 -4.34
C PRO A 42 9.34 7.39 -4.86
N GLY A 43 10.21 7.85 -3.96
CA GLY A 43 11.51 8.41 -4.33
C GLY A 43 12.05 9.45 -3.35
N LEU A 44 13.35 9.72 -3.45
CA LEU A 44 14.04 10.68 -2.58
C LEU A 44 13.68 12.15 -2.86
N GLY A 45 13.13 12.46 -4.02
CA GLY A 45 12.69 13.82 -4.39
C GLY A 45 11.33 14.24 -3.83
N TYR A 46 10.58 13.31 -3.23
CA TYR A 46 9.27 13.63 -2.64
C TYR A 46 9.39 14.16 -1.22
N ASN A 47 8.49 15.09 -0.87
CA ASN A 47 8.40 15.66 0.47
C ASN A 47 8.26 14.58 1.55
N VAL A 48 8.96 14.78 2.67
CA VAL A 48 8.82 13.95 3.86
C VAL A 48 7.57 14.40 4.62
N ILE A 49 6.68 13.47 4.92
CA ILE A 49 5.49 13.68 5.74
C ILE A 49 5.88 13.62 7.21
N LEU A 50 6.57 12.55 7.63
CA LEU A 50 7.07 12.35 9.00
C LEU A 50 8.16 11.27 9.06
N GLY A 51 8.81 11.14 10.22
CA GLY A 51 9.75 10.06 10.52
C GLY A 51 9.09 8.95 11.34
N LEU A 52 9.43 7.70 11.04
CA LEU A 52 8.94 6.48 11.68
C LEU A 52 10.11 5.81 12.42
N PRO A 53 10.04 5.62 13.75
CA PRO A 53 11.04 4.85 14.47
C PRO A 53 10.93 3.35 14.16
N ASP A 54 12.02 2.62 14.37
CA ASP A 54 12.02 1.15 14.41
C ASP A 54 10.90 0.63 15.34
N GLY A 55 10.26 -0.47 14.94
CA GLY A 55 9.10 -1.05 15.62
C GLY A 55 7.75 -0.43 15.24
N THR A 56 7.71 0.63 14.42
CA THR A 56 6.44 1.21 13.98
C THR A 56 5.66 0.22 13.12
N ARG A 57 4.42 -0.08 13.52
CA ARG A 57 3.51 -0.98 12.79
C ARG A 57 2.83 -0.26 11.63
N LEU A 58 2.87 -0.90 10.47
CA LEU A 58 2.37 -0.40 9.20
C LEU A 58 1.46 -1.44 8.53
N VAL A 59 0.63 -0.96 7.61
CA VAL A 59 -0.07 -1.78 6.62
C VAL A 59 0.57 -1.50 5.27
N ARG A 60 1.34 -2.47 4.76
CA ARG A 60 1.99 -2.44 3.45
C ARG A 60 0.96 -2.70 2.36
N ARG A 61 0.94 -1.87 1.32
CA ARG A 61 0.08 -2.02 0.14
C ARG A 61 0.98 -2.17 -1.10
N ASP A 62 0.55 -1.60 -2.22
CA ASP A 62 1.26 -1.67 -3.49
C ASP A 62 2.70 -1.14 -3.37
N CYS A 63 3.63 -1.85 -4.00
CA CYS A 63 5.02 -1.43 -4.10
C CYS A 63 5.38 -1.16 -5.56
N ILE A 64 6.20 -0.13 -5.79
CA ILE A 64 6.62 0.34 -7.10
C ILE A 64 8.13 0.55 -7.07
N THR A 65 8.83 0.08 -8.09
CA THR A 65 10.27 0.31 -8.23
C THR A 65 10.51 1.60 -9.00
N GLU A 66 11.19 2.55 -8.37
CA GLU A 66 11.57 3.84 -8.95
C GLU A 66 13.07 4.05 -8.80
N VAL A 67 13.77 4.33 -9.91
CA VAL A 67 15.23 4.55 -9.94
C VAL A 67 16.00 3.40 -9.25
N GLY A 68 15.57 2.16 -9.49
CA GLY A 68 16.22 0.96 -8.93
C GLY A 68 15.92 0.66 -7.45
N GLN A 69 15.14 1.51 -6.77
CA GLN A 69 14.70 1.29 -5.38
C GLN A 69 13.24 0.85 -5.35
N LEU A 70 12.92 -0.19 -4.57
CA LEU A 70 11.54 -0.58 -4.30
C LEU A 70 10.93 0.32 -3.21
N TRP A 71 9.80 0.94 -3.52
CA TRP A 71 9.04 1.81 -2.61
C TRP A 71 7.66 1.23 -2.37
N CYS A 72 7.30 1.02 -1.11
CA CYS A 72 5.98 0.50 -0.75
C CYS A 72 5.08 1.62 -0.23
N ARG A 73 3.84 1.67 -0.75
CA ARG A 73 2.78 2.50 -0.19
C ARG A 73 2.35 1.87 1.14
N VAL A 74 2.31 2.67 2.20
CA VAL A 74 1.98 2.20 3.55
C VAL A 74 0.96 3.14 4.20
N SER A 75 0.19 2.62 5.15
CA SER A 75 -0.43 3.45 6.19
C SER A 75 0.04 3.02 7.57
N LEU A 76 -0.02 3.92 8.55
CA LEU A 76 0.20 3.55 9.94
C LEU A 76 -0.93 2.61 10.40
N ALA A 77 -0.58 1.55 11.12
CA ALA A 77 -1.59 0.62 11.64
C ALA A 77 -2.53 1.31 12.66
N GLU A 78 -1.98 2.20 13.49
CA GLU A 78 -2.72 2.93 14.52
C GLU A 78 -3.39 4.21 13.99
N SER A 79 -3.00 4.68 12.81
CA SER A 79 -3.60 5.85 12.14
C SER A 79 -3.69 5.61 10.63
N PRO A 80 -4.70 4.83 10.16
CA PRO A 80 -4.80 4.42 8.77
C PRO A 80 -4.95 5.56 7.76
N GLY A 81 -5.36 6.75 8.22
CA GLY A 81 -5.46 7.97 7.40
C GLY A 81 -4.11 8.62 7.06
N ILE A 82 -3.05 8.27 7.78
CA ILE A 82 -1.69 8.71 7.45
C ILE A 82 -1.11 7.72 6.45
N VAL A 83 -0.90 8.18 5.22
CA VAL A 83 -0.49 7.35 4.08
C VAL A 83 0.69 8.00 3.36
N GLY A 84 1.62 7.17 2.91
CA GLY A 84 2.75 7.61 2.11
C GLY A 84 3.55 6.43 1.57
N TYR A 85 4.78 6.69 1.17
CA TYR A 85 5.73 5.73 0.64
C TYR A 85 6.98 5.66 1.51
N VAL A 86 7.52 4.46 1.67
CA VAL A 86 8.79 4.20 2.35
C VAL A 86 9.64 3.28 1.49
N SER A 87 10.97 3.29 1.69
CA SER A 87 11.84 2.27 1.08
C SER A 87 11.50 0.91 1.68
N GLU A 88 11.39 -0.11 0.82
CA GLU A 88 11.07 -1.47 1.23
C GLU A 88 12.17 -2.12 2.09
N ASP A 89 13.43 -1.68 1.94
CA ASP A 89 14.59 -2.22 2.67
C ASP A 89 14.48 -2.09 4.20
N TYR A 90 13.59 -1.22 4.68
CA TYR A 90 13.35 -0.97 6.10
C TYR A 90 12.03 -1.57 6.59
N LEU A 91 11.44 -2.50 5.84
CA LEU A 91 10.19 -3.16 6.22
C LEU A 91 10.42 -4.65 6.49
N GLY A 92 10.18 -5.07 7.72
CA GLY A 92 9.98 -6.48 8.07
C GLY A 92 8.51 -6.89 7.96
N ASP A 93 8.28 -8.19 7.87
CA ASP A 93 6.94 -8.77 8.01
C ASP A 93 6.49 -8.78 9.48
N LEU A 94 5.18 -8.70 9.70
CA LEU A 94 4.54 -8.78 11.03
C LEU A 94 4.08 -10.21 11.37
#